data_AF-A0A819KH94-F1
#
_entry.id   AF-A0A819KH94-F1
#
_cell.length_a   1.000
_cell.length_b   1.000
_cell.length_c   1.000
_cell.angle_alpha   90.00
_cell.angle_beta   90.00
_cell.angle_gamma   90.00
#
_symmetry.space_group_name_H-M   'P 1'
#
loop_
_entity.id
_entity.type
_entity.pdbx_description
1 polymer ?
#
loop_
_entity_poly.entity_id
_entity_poly.type
_entity_poly.pdbx_seq_one_letter_code
_entity_poly.pdbx_strand_id
1 'polypeptide(L)'
;MHTTDDTQLELEEPFTVQVQSPLSTKKITICMRFRRLFTLDVLPNEKHYYPIFIIIISILHIFIHLATYINIRWRHQRFLWAYFIPCMRPTAYDIRMLVVNCTSMTENITCYYGDELKHICSSFLYPYQLWRMFTVNLIHSNWLHILVNLSKQLLFGILLERKYGSFRIVIVYWLSNVGAILCAMLEDSRKGGIGASGAIYGLSLFFIVERLNAMKTNIDQRLFIVTQLILFLVFPATITMSITAILDITVGHAAHFGGGLVGFLFGIGMFGCPCPCPSNNNYCNYQMACRWIAFLFLFIYFVVTFTIFFLMDAPFVKWT
;
A
#
# COMPACT_ATOMS: atom_id res chain seq x y z
N MET A 1 31.26 -78.08 -13.63
CA MET A 1 30.06 -78.63 -13.00
C MET A 1 29.98 -78.02 -11.61
N HIS A 2 29.37 -76.84 -11.44
CA HIS A 2 27.95 -76.64 -11.13
C HIS A 2 27.43 -77.63 -10.08
N THR A 3 27.15 -77.16 -8.86
CA THR A 3 25.80 -76.91 -8.32
C THR A 3 25.92 -76.22 -6.95
N THR A 4 25.31 -75.04 -6.83
CA THR A 4 25.07 -74.32 -5.57
C THR A 4 23.69 -74.70 -5.04
N ASP A 5 23.59 -74.82 -3.72
CA ASP A 5 22.42 -75.20 -2.93
C ASP A 5 21.19 -74.30 -3.15
N ASP A 6 20.03 -74.92 -3.37
CA ASP A 6 18.71 -74.29 -3.40
C ASP A 6 18.20 -74.09 -1.96
N THR A 7 17.97 -72.85 -1.56
CA THR A 7 17.12 -72.54 -0.39
C THR A 7 15.84 -71.85 -0.90
N GLN A 8 14.71 -72.49 -0.59
CA GLN A 8 13.38 -72.12 -1.02
C GLN A 8 12.95 -70.76 -0.44
N LEU A 9 12.46 -69.86 -1.30
CA LEU A 9 11.75 -68.65 -0.91
C LEU A 9 10.24 -68.94 -0.95
N GLU A 10 9.57 -68.82 0.20
CA GLU A 10 8.11 -68.84 0.31
C GLU A 10 7.49 -67.59 -0.35
N LEU A 11 6.39 -67.82 -1.09
CA LEU A 11 5.58 -66.80 -1.75
C LEU A 11 4.58 -66.19 -0.75
N GLU A 12 4.63 -64.87 -0.52
CA GLU A 12 3.53 -64.10 0.08
C GLU A 12 2.73 -63.35 -1.00
N GLU A 13 1.40 -63.44 -0.93
CA GLU A 13 0.42 -62.84 -1.86
C GLU A 13 0.35 -61.29 -1.79
N PRO A 14 -0.08 -60.60 -2.86
CA PRO A 14 -0.07 -59.15 -2.92
C PRO A 14 -1.24 -58.49 -2.15
N PHE A 15 -0.88 -57.53 -1.29
CA PHE A 15 -1.79 -56.71 -0.50
C PHE A 15 -2.68 -55.81 -1.39
N THR A 16 -4.01 -56.04 -1.39
CA THR A 16 -4.99 -55.18 -2.07
C THR A 16 -5.14 -53.82 -1.37
N VAL A 17 -4.79 -52.74 -2.06
CA VAL A 17 -5.03 -51.35 -1.62
C VAL A 17 -6.49 -50.96 -1.90
N GLN A 18 -7.29 -50.75 -0.85
CA GLN A 18 -8.64 -50.20 -0.94
C GLN A 18 -8.57 -48.69 -1.26
N VAL A 19 -9.02 -48.30 -2.46
CA VAL A 19 -9.12 -46.90 -2.89
C VAL A 19 -10.42 -46.30 -2.32
N GLN A 20 -10.28 -45.36 -1.38
CA GLN A 20 -11.41 -44.59 -0.83
C GLN A 20 -11.94 -43.58 -1.88
N SER A 21 -13.26 -43.57 -2.08
CA SER A 21 -13.96 -42.73 -3.08
C SER A 21 -13.89 -41.22 -2.80
N PRO A 22 -13.93 -40.34 -3.83
CA PRO A 22 -13.67 -38.91 -3.67
C PRO A 22 -14.94 -38.12 -3.31
N LEU A 23 -15.13 -37.80 -2.03
CA LEU A 23 -16.02 -36.70 -1.65
C LEU A 23 -15.23 -35.38 -1.60
N SER A 24 -15.73 -34.36 -2.31
CA SER A 24 -15.37 -32.93 -2.19
C SER A 24 -14.08 -32.42 -2.87
N THR A 25 -13.84 -32.75 -4.14
CA THR A 25 -12.78 -32.11 -4.94
C THR A 25 -13.04 -30.61 -5.23
N LYS A 26 -14.29 -30.17 -5.43
CA LYS A 26 -14.62 -28.77 -5.80
C LYS A 26 -14.30 -27.71 -4.74
N LYS A 27 -14.57 -27.96 -3.45
CA LYS A 27 -14.24 -27.01 -2.36
C LYS A 27 -12.73 -26.85 -2.18
N ILE A 28 -11.99 -27.95 -2.33
CA ILE A 28 -10.52 -27.98 -2.21
C ILE A 28 -9.88 -27.19 -3.38
N THR A 29 -10.42 -27.27 -4.59
CA THR A 29 -9.91 -26.51 -5.75
C THR A 29 -10.08 -25.00 -5.60
N ILE A 30 -11.21 -24.52 -5.07
CA ILE A 30 -11.47 -23.09 -4.87
C ILE A 30 -10.55 -22.53 -3.77
N CYS A 31 -10.39 -23.26 -2.66
CA CYS A 31 -9.51 -22.87 -1.57
C CYS A 31 -8.04 -22.81 -2.02
N MET A 32 -7.60 -23.75 -2.87
CA MET A 32 -6.26 -23.72 -3.48
C MET A 32 -6.08 -22.58 -4.49
N ARG A 33 -7.12 -22.20 -5.24
CA ARG A 33 -7.06 -21.10 -6.23
C ARG A 33 -7.02 -19.73 -5.55
N PHE A 34 -7.76 -19.55 -4.46
CA PHE A 34 -7.70 -18.35 -3.60
C PHE A 34 -6.36 -18.25 -2.87
N ARG A 35 -5.85 -19.39 -2.37
CA ARG A 35 -4.50 -19.50 -1.80
C ARG A 35 -3.42 -19.08 -2.80
N ARG A 36 -3.48 -19.50 -4.08
CA ARG A 36 -2.52 -19.08 -5.12
C ARG A 36 -2.56 -17.58 -5.49
N LEU A 37 -3.66 -16.89 -5.25
CA LEU A 37 -3.77 -15.45 -5.51
C LEU A 37 -2.92 -14.64 -4.51
N PHE A 38 -2.97 -15.04 -3.23
CA PHE A 38 -2.41 -14.26 -2.12
C PHE A 38 -1.24 -14.91 -1.39
N THR A 39 -1.03 -16.22 -1.50
CA THR A 39 0.11 -16.91 -0.86
C THR A 39 1.01 -17.50 -1.93
N LEU A 40 2.24 -17.01 -1.99
CA LEU A 40 3.26 -17.56 -2.87
C LEU A 40 3.99 -18.68 -2.12
N ASP A 41 3.42 -19.87 -2.16
CA ASP A 41 4.21 -21.08 -1.97
C ASP A 41 5.12 -21.18 -3.21
N VAL A 42 6.44 -21.16 -2.97
CA VAL A 42 7.54 -21.08 -3.95
C VAL A 42 7.14 -21.65 -5.32
N LEU A 43 6.89 -20.79 -6.31
CA LEU A 43 6.64 -21.25 -7.67
C LEU A 43 7.97 -21.73 -8.25
N PRO A 44 8.08 -23.00 -8.67
CA PRO A 44 9.34 -23.59 -9.15
C PRO A 44 9.80 -23.07 -10.52
N ASN A 45 9.00 -22.24 -11.20
CA ASN A 45 9.37 -21.63 -12.48
C ASN A 45 9.34 -20.11 -12.36
N GLU A 46 10.49 -19.47 -12.59
CA GLU A 46 10.61 -18.00 -12.67
C GLU A 46 9.85 -17.47 -13.89
N LYS A 47 8.53 -17.30 -13.74
CA LYS A 47 7.78 -16.45 -14.67
C LYS A 47 8.20 -15.01 -14.42
N HIS A 48 9.05 -14.47 -15.29
CA HIS A 48 9.31 -13.04 -15.36
C HIS A 48 8.13 -12.34 -16.04
N TYR A 49 7.45 -11.49 -15.29
CA TYR A 49 6.39 -10.63 -15.82
C TYR A 49 6.99 -9.36 -16.40
N TYR A 50 6.29 -8.73 -17.35
CA TYR A 50 6.62 -7.38 -17.78
C TYR A 50 6.10 -6.37 -16.75
N PRO A 51 6.87 -5.30 -16.43
CA PRO A 51 6.47 -4.29 -15.44
C PRO A 51 5.47 -3.27 -16.03
N ILE A 52 4.32 -3.77 -16.52
CA ILE A 52 3.33 -2.99 -17.26
C ILE A 52 2.70 -1.92 -16.37
N PHE A 53 2.25 -2.28 -15.16
CA PHE A 53 1.57 -1.37 -14.26
C PHE A 53 2.47 -0.23 -13.83
N ILE A 54 3.69 -0.54 -13.37
CA ILE A 54 4.62 0.47 -12.86
C ILE A 54 5.05 1.44 -13.96
N ILE A 55 5.22 0.97 -15.20
CA ILE A 55 5.48 1.87 -16.34
C ILE A 55 4.27 2.76 -16.62
N ILE A 56 3.06 2.19 -16.73
CA ILE A 56 1.84 2.95 -17.02
C ILE A 56 1.56 4.01 -15.95
N ILE A 57 1.61 3.63 -14.67
CA ILE A 57 1.33 4.57 -13.58
C ILE A 57 2.41 5.67 -13.50
N SER A 58 3.67 5.37 -13.83
CA SER A 58 4.75 6.37 -13.93
C SER A 58 4.51 7.39 -15.05
N ILE A 59 4.11 6.91 -16.24
CA ILE A 59 3.74 7.80 -17.36
C ILE A 59 2.55 8.68 -16.96
N LEU A 60 1.55 8.10 -16.29
CA LEU A 60 0.38 8.82 -15.83
C LEU A 60 0.74 9.94 -14.84
N HIS A 61 1.66 9.69 -13.90
CA HIS A 61 2.17 10.73 -12.99
C HIS A 61 2.78 11.92 -13.75
N ILE A 62 3.61 11.64 -14.76
CA ILE A 62 4.26 12.69 -15.57
C ILE A 62 3.19 13.50 -16.32
N PHE A 63 2.25 12.80 -16.96
CA PHE A 63 1.16 13.44 -17.70
C PHE A 63 0.30 14.34 -16.79
N ILE A 64 -0.14 13.84 -15.63
CA ILE A 64 -0.94 14.61 -14.68
C ILE A 64 -0.14 15.77 -14.09
N HIS A 65 1.15 15.59 -13.80
CA HIS A 65 1.99 16.69 -13.31
C HIS A 65 2.15 17.80 -14.36
N LEU A 66 2.36 17.46 -15.63
CA LEU A 66 2.38 18.43 -16.73
C LEU A 66 1.05 19.17 -16.88
N ALA A 67 -0.07 18.43 -16.87
CA ALA A 67 -1.40 19.01 -16.99
C ALA A 67 -1.72 19.96 -15.83
N THR A 68 -1.38 19.58 -14.60
CA THR A 68 -1.57 20.41 -13.40
C THR A 68 -0.63 21.61 -13.37
N TYR A 69 0.63 21.44 -13.77
CA TYR A 69 1.60 22.54 -13.89
C TYR A 69 1.13 23.62 -14.87
N ILE A 70 0.62 23.21 -16.03
CA ILE A 70 0.01 24.12 -17.01
C ILE A 70 -1.20 24.80 -16.36
N ASN A 71 -2.16 24.05 -15.83
CA ASN A 71 -3.40 24.61 -15.28
C ASN A 71 -3.15 25.63 -14.14
N ILE A 72 -2.24 25.34 -13.20
CA ILE A 72 -1.87 26.26 -12.11
C ILE A 72 -1.29 27.55 -12.65
N ARG A 73 -0.45 27.48 -13.69
CA ARG A 73 0.15 28.66 -14.34
C ARG A 73 -0.91 29.53 -15.02
N TRP A 74 -1.99 28.95 -15.55
CA TRP A 74 -3.03 29.67 -16.28
C TRP A 74 -4.22 30.11 -15.42
N ARG A 75 -4.57 29.40 -14.35
CA ARG A 75 -5.80 29.62 -13.56
C ARG A 75 -5.58 29.89 -12.07
N HIS A 76 -4.34 29.85 -11.57
CA HIS A 76 -3.99 30.06 -10.15
C HIS A 76 -4.74 29.18 -9.12
N GLN A 77 -5.39 28.08 -9.54
CA GLN A 77 -6.14 27.22 -8.62
C GLN A 77 -5.26 26.08 -8.07
N ARG A 78 -4.75 26.24 -6.83
CA ARG A 78 -3.76 25.33 -6.22
C ARG A 78 -4.34 24.08 -5.53
N PHE A 79 -5.65 24.00 -5.29
CA PHE A 79 -6.21 23.05 -4.30
C PHE A 79 -7.30 22.06 -4.77
N LEU A 80 -7.77 22.14 -6.02
CA LEU A 80 -8.95 21.36 -6.47
C LEU A 80 -8.82 19.84 -6.36
N TRP A 81 -7.62 19.29 -6.19
CA TRP A 81 -7.37 17.87 -6.38
C TRP A 81 -6.62 17.18 -5.24
N ALA A 82 -6.34 17.88 -4.13
CA ALA A 82 -5.75 17.27 -2.93
C ALA A 82 -6.79 16.39 -2.19
N TYR A 83 -6.33 15.41 -1.39
CA TYR A 83 -7.24 14.79 -0.43
C TYR A 83 -7.48 15.84 0.63
N PHE A 84 -8.74 16.11 0.95
CA PHE A 84 -9.12 17.08 1.95
C PHE A 84 -10.43 16.61 2.54
N ILE A 85 -10.44 16.27 3.83
CA ILE A 85 -11.59 15.59 4.46
C ILE A 85 -12.91 16.34 4.23
N PRO A 86 -12.97 17.68 4.34
CA PRO A 86 -14.20 18.42 4.07
C PRO A 86 -14.77 18.25 2.66
N CYS A 87 -13.92 17.88 1.68
CA CYS A 87 -14.37 17.55 0.33
C CYS A 87 -14.80 16.09 0.17
N MET A 88 -14.44 15.20 1.09
CA MET A 88 -14.62 13.74 0.94
C MET A 88 -15.79 13.18 1.75
N ARG A 89 -16.22 13.91 2.78
CA ARG A 89 -17.44 13.62 3.55
C ARG A 89 -18.01 14.88 4.22
N PRO A 90 -19.26 14.83 4.72
CA PRO A 90 -19.84 15.92 5.50
C PRO A 90 -19.01 16.28 6.74
N THR A 91 -18.91 17.58 7.01
CA THR A 91 -18.39 18.17 8.26
C THR A 91 -19.54 18.55 9.20
N ALA A 92 -19.24 18.71 10.49
CA ALA A 92 -20.19 19.16 11.51
C ALA A 92 -20.91 20.46 11.11
N TYR A 93 -22.17 20.61 11.52
CA TYR A 93 -23.00 21.76 11.18
C TYR A 93 -22.37 23.09 11.63
N ASP A 94 -21.79 23.12 12.84
CA ASP A 94 -21.15 24.31 13.40
C ASP A 94 -20.01 24.84 12.52
N ILE A 95 -19.23 23.94 11.91
CA ILE A 95 -18.15 24.29 10.98
C ILE A 95 -18.72 24.92 9.70
N ARG A 96 -19.87 24.45 9.20
CA ARG A 96 -20.48 24.96 7.95
C ARG A 96 -21.00 26.39 8.09
N MET A 97 -21.45 26.75 9.29
CA MET A 97 -22.01 28.06 9.62
C MET A 97 -20.97 29.08 10.08
N LEU A 98 -19.70 28.68 10.22
CA LEU A 98 -18.61 29.58 10.58
C LEU A 98 -18.43 30.66 9.50
N VAL A 99 -18.36 31.92 9.92
CA VAL A 99 -18.11 33.06 9.02
C VAL A 99 -16.60 33.19 8.82
N VAL A 100 -16.18 33.28 7.56
CA VAL A 100 -14.78 33.46 7.16
C VAL A 100 -14.62 34.63 6.20
N ASN A 101 -13.44 35.25 6.21
CA ASN A 101 -13.09 36.32 5.27
C ASN A 101 -12.67 35.69 3.94
N CYS A 102 -13.39 36.02 2.88
CA CYS A 102 -13.20 35.42 1.57
C CYS A 102 -12.59 36.43 0.60
N THR A 103 -11.74 35.97 -0.30
CA THR A 103 -11.14 36.82 -1.33
C THR A 103 -12.07 36.92 -2.54
N SER A 104 -12.82 38.03 -2.63
CA SER A 104 -13.33 38.53 -3.90
C SER A 104 -12.31 39.52 -4.48
N MET A 105 -12.10 39.50 -5.80
CA MET A 105 -11.17 40.43 -6.48
C MET A 105 -11.59 41.90 -6.36
N THR A 106 -12.76 42.21 -5.80
CA THR A 106 -13.31 43.57 -5.77
C THR A 106 -13.92 44.04 -4.44
N GLU A 107 -14.22 43.16 -3.46
CA GLU A 107 -14.86 43.57 -2.18
C GLU A 107 -14.51 42.64 -0.99
N ASN A 108 -14.50 43.18 0.23
CA ASN A 108 -14.44 42.38 1.47
C ASN A 108 -15.82 41.79 1.77
N ILE A 109 -16.07 40.57 1.30
CA ILE A 109 -17.32 39.84 1.52
C ILE A 109 -17.10 38.80 2.62
N THR A 110 -17.98 38.78 3.61
CA THR A 110 -18.07 37.68 4.60
C THR A 110 -18.82 36.51 3.97
N CYS A 111 -18.22 35.32 3.90
CA CYS A 111 -18.95 34.12 3.47
C CYS A 111 -18.99 33.05 4.56
N TYR A 112 -19.92 32.11 4.40
CA TYR A 112 -19.92 30.91 5.21
C TYR A 112 -18.83 29.96 4.73
N TYR A 113 -18.14 29.33 5.69
CA TYR A 113 -17.09 28.36 5.41
C TYR A 113 -17.58 27.20 4.52
N GLY A 114 -18.85 26.80 4.67
CA GLY A 114 -19.47 25.81 3.78
C GLY A 114 -19.53 26.23 2.30
N ASP A 115 -19.65 27.52 2.01
CA ASP A 115 -19.72 28.02 0.63
C ASP A 115 -18.33 28.13 -0.01
N GLU A 116 -17.31 28.52 0.75
CA GLU A 116 -15.91 28.40 0.30
C GLU A 116 -15.54 26.96 0.01
N LEU A 117 -15.92 26.03 0.88
CA LEU A 117 -15.66 24.61 0.67
C LEU A 117 -16.35 24.08 -0.60
N LYS A 118 -17.59 24.46 -0.88
CA LYS A 118 -18.24 24.08 -2.15
C LYS A 118 -17.46 24.60 -3.35
N HIS A 119 -16.92 25.81 -3.28
CA HIS A 119 -16.08 26.35 -4.36
C HIS A 119 -14.76 25.57 -4.51
N ILE A 120 -14.05 25.30 -3.41
CA ILE A 120 -12.77 24.57 -3.41
C ILE A 120 -12.93 23.10 -3.83
N CYS A 121 -13.98 22.45 -3.32
CA CYS A 121 -14.21 21.03 -3.52
C CYS A 121 -14.89 20.74 -4.87
N SER A 122 -15.42 21.73 -5.59
CA SER A 122 -16.45 21.57 -6.65
C SER A 122 -17.85 21.37 -6.08
N SER A 123 -18.72 22.35 -6.34
CA SER A 123 -20.05 22.48 -5.78
C SER A 123 -20.98 21.33 -6.17
N PHE A 124 -20.81 20.78 -7.37
CA PHE A 124 -21.65 19.69 -7.90
C PHE A 124 -21.48 18.37 -7.14
N LEU A 125 -20.29 18.13 -6.60
CA LEU A 125 -19.90 16.84 -6.04
C LEU A 125 -19.62 16.90 -4.53
N TYR A 126 -19.77 18.08 -3.93
CA TYR A 126 -19.54 18.31 -2.52
C TYR A 126 -20.62 17.65 -1.65
N PRO A 127 -20.26 16.99 -0.52
CA PRO A 127 -18.92 16.69 -0.02
C PRO A 127 -18.48 15.24 -0.33
N TYR A 128 -19.10 14.49 -1.23
CA TYR A 128 -18.93 13.04 -1.34
C TYR A 128 -17.86 12.62 -2.37
N GLN A 129 -16.63 13.10 -2.18
CA GLN A 129 -15.57 12.98 -3.19
C GLN A 129 -14.56 11.89 -2.90
N LEU A 130 -15.04 10.66 -2.66
CA LEU A 130 -14.19 9.53 -2.28
C LEU A 130 -13.18 9.12 -3.36
N TRP A 131 -13.35 9.51 -4.63
CA TRP A 131 -12.30 9.31 -5.66
C TRP A 131 -10.99 10.02 -5.31
N ARG A 132 -11.03 11.04 -4.44
CA ARG A 132 -9.82 11.67 -3.89
C ARG A 132 -8.97 10.68 -3.09
N MET A 133 -9.50 9.55 -2.61
CA MET A 133 -8.68 8.48 -2.05
C MET A 133 -7.72 7.87 -3.07
N PHE A 134 -7.95 8.04 -4.38
CA PHE A 134 -7.14 7.46 -5.44
C PHE A 134 -6.44 8.53 -6.29
N THR A 135 -7.15 9.58 -6.70
CA THR A 135 -6.62 10.56 -7.66
C THR A 135 -5.47 11.40 -7.11
N VAL A 136 -5.44 11.61 -5.80
CA VAL A 136 -4.43 12.43 -5.10
C VAL A 136 -3.03 11.84 -5.19
N ASN A 137 -2.96 10.53 -5.36
CA ASN A 137 -1.73 9.79 -5.58
C ASN A 137 -1.01 10.28 -6.85
N LEU A 138 -1.75 10.76 -7.85
CA LEU A 138 -1.20 11.20 -9.15
C LEU A 138 -0.63 12.62 -9.16
N ILE A 139 -0.77 13.36 -8.07
CA ILE A 139 -0.55 14.81 -8.04
C ILE A 139 0.69 15.12 -7.24
N HIS A 140 1.52 16.02 -7.74
CA HIS A 140 2.81 16.35 -7.14
C HIS A 140 2.96 17.86 -7.02
N SER A 141 3.50 18.30 -5.88
CA SER A 141 3.65 19.73 -5.55
C SER A 141 4.67 20.44 -6.43
N ASN A 142 5.74 19.75 -6.84
CA ASN A 142 6.81 20.31 -7.65
C ASN A 142 7.60 19.21 -8.39
N TRP A 143 8.51 19.64 -9.28
CA TRP A 143 9.35 18.76 -10.09
C TRP A 143 10.25 17.82 -9.27
N LEU A 144 10.80 18.31 -8.16
CA LEU A 144 11.63 17.48 -7.27
C LEU A 144 10.81 16.38 -6.60
N HIS A 145 9.58 16.70 -6.17
CA HIS A 145 8.68 15.75 -5.52
C HIS A 145 8.28 14.62 -6.47
N ILE A 146 7.93 14.92 -7.73
CA ILE A 146 7.66 13.85 -8.72
C ILE A 146 8.92 13.06 -9.07
N LEU A 147 10.08 13.72 -9.23
CA LEU A 147 11.34 13.05 -9.56
C LEU A 147 11.73 12.01 -8.51
N VAL A 148 11.66 12.40 -7.22
CA VAL A 148 11.95 11.49 -6.11
C VAL A 148 10.95 10.33 -6.11
N ASN A 149 9.64 10.60 -6.19
CA ASN A 149 8.64 9.53 -6.20
C ASN A 149 8.81 8.56 -7.37
N LEU A 150 9.03 9.06 -8.59
CA LEU A 150 9.25 8.22 -9.77
C LEU A 150 10.51 7.36 -9.62
N SER A 151 11.60 7.92 -9.10
CA SER A 151 12.85 7.17 -8.88
C SER A 151 12.63 5.98 -7.93
N LYS A 152 11.94 6.21 -6.80
CA LYS A 152 11.62 5.16 -5.84
C LYS A 152 10.62 4.14 -6.40
N GLN A 153 9.60 4.62 -7.11
CA GLN A 153 8.55 3.80 -7.70
C GLN A 153 9.11 2.86 -8.77
N LEU A 154 9.99 3.36 -9.66
CA LEU A 154 10.62 2.55 -10.68
C LEU A 154 11.56 1.52 -10.05
N LEU A 155 12.36 1.91 -9.05
CA LEU A 155 13.29 1.02 -8.37
C LEU A 155 12.58 -0.18 -7.72
N PHE A 156 11.63 0.06 -6.82
CA PHE A 156 10.95 -1.05 -6.13
C PHE A 156 9.87 -1.69 -6.98
N GLY A 157 9.09 -0.88 -7.69
CA GLY A 157 7.96 -1.34 -8.47
C GLY A 157 8.37 -2.29 -9.58
N ILE A 158 9.39 -1.96 -10.38
CA ILE A 158 9.82 -2.84 -11.48
C ILE A 158 10.33 -4.18 -10.95
N LEU A 159 11.14 -4.17 -9.89
CA LEU A 159 11.69 -5.38 -9.29
C LEU A 159 10.58 -6.30 -8.77
N LEU A 160 9.61 -5.72 -8.06
CA LEU A 160 8.48 -6.47 -7.51
C LEU A 160 7.51 -6.95 -8.60
N GLU A 161 7.21 -6.11 -9.58
CA GLU A 161 6.26 -6.46 -10.64
C GLU A 161 6.79 -7.56 -11.55
N ARG A 162 8.08 -7.52 -11.90
CA ARG A 162 8.73 -8.59 -12.67
C ARG A 162 8.67 -9.95 -11.97
N LYS A 163 8.69 -9.96 -10.64
CA LYS A 163 8.69 -11.18 -9.83
C LYS A 163 7.29 -11.70 -9.51
N TYR A 164 6.34 -10.79 -9.25
CA TYR A 164 5.02 -11.14 -8.69
C TYR A 164 3.84 -10.85 -9.62
N GLY A 165 4.08 -10.16 -10.74
CA GLY A 165 3.08 -9.80 -11.73
C GLY A 165 2.25 -8.58 -11.34
N SER A 166 1.71 -7.90 -12.35
CA SER A 166 1.01 -6.62 -12.23
C SER A 166 -0.14 -6.66 -11.24
N PHE A 167 -0.97 -7.71 -11.25
CA PHE A 167 -2.15 -7.80 -10.40
C PHE A 167 -1.83 -7.62 -8.90
N ARG A 168 -0.77 -8.26 -8.42
CA ARG A 168 -0.39 -8.20 -6.99
C ARG A 168 0.18 -6.82 -6.64
N ILE A 169 0.98 -6.25 -7.53
CA ILE A 169 1.57 -4.92 -7.32
C ILE A 169 0.51 -3.83 -7.36
N VAL A 170 -0.49 -3.93 -8.24
CA VAL A 170 -1.66 -3.03 -8.27
C VAL A 170 -2.36 -3.04 -6.91
N ILE A 171 -2.62 -4.23 -6.35
CA ILE A 171 -3.29 -4.35 -5.04
C ILE A 171 -2.46 -3.70 -3.93
N VAL A 172 -1.17 -4.05 -3.81
CA VAL A 172 -0.30 -3.48 -2.78
C VAL A 172 -0.22 -1.96 -2.91
N TYR A 173 0.00 -1.47 -4.14
CA TYR A 173 0.15 -0.04 -4.40
C TYR A 173 -1.08 0.75 -3.97
N TRP A 174 -2.27 0.33 -4.40
CA TRP A 174 -3.50 1.07 -4.10
C TRP A 174 -3.98 0.87 -2.66
N LEU A 175 -3.83 -0.32 -2.07
CA LEU A 175 -4.13 -0.50 -0.65
C LEU A 175 -3.21 0.35 0.23
N SER A 176 -1.91 0.41 -0.09
CA SER A 176 -0.97 1.27 0.62
C SER A 176 -1.29 2.75 0.44
N ASN A 177 -1.73 3.18 -0.74
CA ASN A 177 -2.21 4.55 -0.93
C ASN A 177 -3.43 4.86 -0.05
N VAL A 178 -4.45 4.00 -0.05
CA VAL A 178 -5.66 4.19 0.77
C VAL A 178 -5.31 4.18 2.26
N GLY A 179 -4.47 3.25 2.71
CA GLY A 179 -3.99 3.21 4.09
C GLY A 179 -3.21 4.46 4.48
N ALA A 180 -2.32 4.93 3.61
CA ALA A 180 -1.60 6.19 3.83
C ALA A 180 -2.55 7.36 4.08
N ILE A 181 -3.56 7.52 3.23
CA ILE A 181 -4.54 8.61 3.35
C ILE A 181 -5.34 8.46 4.64
N LEU A 182 -5.89 7.28 4.91
CA LEU A 182 -6.65 7.02 6.14
C LEU A 182 -5.83 7.27 7.41
N CYS A 183 -4.54 6.91 7.40
CA CYS A 183 -3.64 7.18 8.53
C CYS A 183 -3.31 8.66 8.70
N ALA A 184 -3.05 9.38 7.59
CA ALA A 184 -2.77 10.81 7.61
C ALA A 184 -3.96 11.62 8.17
N MET A 185 -5.17 11.17 7.86
CA MET A 185 -6.42 11.76 8.33
C MET A 185 -6.63 11.62 9.84
N LEU A 186 -5.96 10.68 10.51
CA LEU A 186 -5.97 10.55 11.98
C LEU A 186 -5.09 11.61 12.66
N GLU A 187 -4.06 12.12 11.96
CA GLU A 187 -3.14 13.12 12.50
C GLU A 187 -3.78 14.52 12.49
N ASP A 188 -4.20 14.99 11.31
CA ASP A 188 -4.94 16.25 11.18
C ASP A 188 -5.90 16.20 10.00
N SER A 189 -7.19 16.14 10.32
CA SER A 189 -8.28 16.13 9.33
C SER A 189 -8.35 17.36 8.41
N ARG A 190 -7.68 18.46 8.76
CA ARG A 190 -7.63 19.69 7.94
C ARG A 190 -6.45 19.73 7.00
N LYS A 191 -5.43 18.89 7.19
CA LYS A 191 -4.26 18.90 6.31
C LYS A 191 -4.61 18.14 5.05
N GLY A 192 -4.67 18.88 3.95
CA GLY A 192 -4.74 18.26 2.64
C GLY A 192 -3.36 17.77 2.20
N GLY A 193 -3.34 16.68 1.44
CA GLY A 193 -2.09 16.15 0.90
C GLY A 193 -2.22 15.63 -0.53
N ILE A 194 -1.07 15.41 -1.15
CA ILE A 194 -0.90 14.93 -2.52
C ILE A 194 0.35 14.06 -2.61
N GLY A 195 0.40 13.21 -3.64
CA GLY A 195 1.60 12.50 -4.05
C GLY A 195 1.55 11.00 -3.83
N ALA A 196 2.40 10.30 -4.59
CA ALA A 196 2.45 8.84 -4.60
C ALA A 196 3.20 8.21 -3.42
N SER A 197 3.77 9.04 -2.54
CA SER A 197 4.73 8.60 -1.53
C SER A 197 4.14 7.55 -0.58
N GLY A 198 2.88 7.65 -0.18
CA GLY A 198 2.23 6.62 0.65
C GLY A 198 2.25 5.22 0.02
N ALA A 199 1.89 5.13 -1.26
CA ALA A 199 1.95 3.87 -2.02
C ALA A 199 3.39 3.34 -2.14
N ILE A 200 4.35 4.24 -2.36
CA ILE A 200 5.77 3.91 -2.53
C ILE A 200 6.38 3.40 -1.22
N TYR A 201 6.06 4.01 -0.07
CA TYR A 201 6.46 3.49 1.24
C TYR A 201 5.90 2.09 1.48
N GLY A 202 4.67 1.84 1.02
CA GLY A 202 4.08 0.51 0.99
C GLY A 202 4.86 -0.50 0.15
N LEU A 203 5.16 -0.18 -1.10
CA LEU A 203 6.01 -1.02 -1.95
C LEU A 203 7.39 -1.26 -1.34
N SER A 204 7.97 -0.26 -0.66
CA SER A 204 9.28 -0.36 -0.03
C SER A 204 9.27 -1.36 1.13
N LEU A 205 8.29 -1.29 2.04
CA LEU A 205 8.20 -2.27 3.13
C LEU A 205 7.77 -3.65 2.63
N PHE A 206 6.94 -3.74 1.59
CA PHE A 206 6.62 -5.00 0.94
C PHE A 206 7.89 -5.68 0.38
N PHE A 207 8.77 -4.91 -0.28
CA PHE A 207 10.07 -5.38 -0.75
C PHE A 207 10.99 -5.84 0.38
N ILE A 208 10.99 -5.16 1.53
CA ILE A 208 11.77 -5.62 2.71
C ILE A 208 11.30 -6.99 3.16
N VAL A 209 9.99 -7.17 3.36
CA VAL A 209 9.44 -8.46 3.82
C VAL A 209 9.75 -9.57 2.83
N GLU A 210 9.71 -9.26 1.53
CA GLU A 210 10.11 -10.17 0.46
C GLU A 210 11.57 -10.61 0.59
N ARG A 211 12.50 -9.66 0.71
CA ARG A 211 13.93 -9.92 0.79
C ARG A 211 14.32 -10.69 2.05
N LEU A 212 13.71 -10.35 3.18
CA LEU A 212 13.93 -11.05 4.44
C LEU A 212 13.48 -12.52 4.37
N ASN A 213 12.39 -12.81 3.66
CA ASN A 213 11.91 -14.17 3.43
C ASN A 213 12.76 -14.95 2.41
N ALA A 214 13.27 -14.28 1.37
CA ALA A 214 14.05 -14.92 0.31
C ALA A 214 15.46 -15.34 0.78
N MET A 215 16.12 -14.52 1.58
CA MET A 215 17.50 -14.77 1.99
C MET A 215 17.53 -15.49 3.32
N LYS A 216 17.40 -16.82 3.37
CA LYS A 216 17.31 -17.55 4.67
C LYS A 216 18.65 -17.72 5.41
N THR A 217 19.80 -17.55 4.75
CA THR A 217 21.10 -18.04 5.29
C THR A 217 22.29 -17.07 5.23
N ASN A 218 22.25 -15.95 4.50
CA ASN A 218 23.39 -15.02 4.41
C ASN A 218 23.12 -13.71 5.19
N ILE A 219 23.78 -13.55 6.35
CA ILE A 219 23.55 -12.44 7.28
C ILE A 219 24.12 -11.11 6.76
N ASP A 220 25.23 -11.12 6.02
CA ASP A 220 25.87 -9.92 5.48
C ASP A 220 25.05 -9.30 4.35
N GLN A 221 24.46 -10.14 3.49
CA GLN A 221 23.55 -9.68 2.43
C GLN A 221 22.23 -9.13 2.99
N ARG A 222 21.73 -9.71 4.09
CA ARG A 222 20.58 -9.18 4.83
C ARG A 222 20.90 -7.80 5.42
N LEU A 223 22.05 -7.66 6.08
CA LEU A 223 22.45 -6.41 6.71
C LEU A 223 22.67 -5.31 5.68
N PHE A 224 23.25 -5.62 4.52
CA PHE A 224 23.42 -4.67 3.42
C PHE A 224 22.07 -4.16 2.89
N ILE A 225 21.14 -5.07 2.57
CA ILE A 225 19.82 -4.71 2.04
C ILE A 225 18.98 -3.94 3.07
N VAL A 226 18.99 -4.37 4.33
CA VAL A 226 18.30 -3.69 5.43
C VAL A 226 18.91 -2.31 5.66
N THR A 227 20.23 -2.16 5.61
CA THR A 227 20.90 -0.86 5.78
C THR A 227 20.56 0.09 4.62
N GLN A 228 20.59 -0.39 3.37
CA GLN A 228 20.20 0.42 2.21
C GLN A 228 18.72 0.85 2.28
N LEU A 229 17.83 -0.01 2.75
CA LEU A 229 16.40 0.30 2.91
C LEU A 229 16.13 1.21 4.11
N ILE A 230 16.84 1.04 5.23
CA ILE A 230 16.78 1.95 6.38
C ILE A 230 17.26 3.33 5.95
N LEU A 231 18.38 3.43 5.23
CA LEU A 231 18.80 4.70 4.65
C LEU A 231 17.72 5.22 3.68
N PHE A 232 17.11 4.40 2.85
CA PHE A 232 16.08 4.89 1.92
C PHE A 232 14.73 5.31 2.56
N LEU A 233 14.41 4.80 3.75
CA LEU A 233 13.17 5.07 4.49
C LEU A 233 13.34 6.13 5.59
N VAL A 234 14.49 6.12 6.28
CA VAL A 234 14.84 6.98 7.43
C VAL A 234 15.63 8.22 7.01
N PHE A 235 16.53 8.11 6.02
CA PHE A 235 17.32 9.26 5.54
C PHE A 235 16.46 10.35 4.90
N PRO A 236 15.34 10.04 4.20
CA PRO A 236 14.35 11.06 3.89
C PRO A 236 13.70 11.62 5.16
N ALA A 237 13.34 10.84 6.18
CA ALA A 237 12.67 11.41 7.35
C ALA A 237 13.49 12.51 8.05
N THR A 238 14.83 12.43 8.07
CA THR A 238 15.69 13.42 8.72
C THR A 238 16.19 14.52 7.79
N ILE A 239 16.60 14.21 6.55
CA ILE A 239 17.06 15.22 5.59
C ILE A 239 15.89 15.93 4.91
N THR A 240 14.78 15.23 4.67
CA THR A 240 13.56 15.84 4.13
C THR A 240 13.01 16.83 5.14
N MET A 241 12.96 16.56 6.45
CA MET A 241 12.57 17.59 7.43
C MET A 241 13.39 18.89 7.34
N SER A 242 14.71 18.80 7.12
CA SER A 242 15.58 19.98 6.99
C SER A 242 15.44 20.67 5.63
N ILE A 243 15.39 19.91 4.53
CA ILE A 243 15.27 20.46 3.16
C ILE A 243 13.85 20.97 2.91
N THR A 244 12.83 20.34 3.47
CA THR A 244 11.44 20.72 3.24
C THR A 244 10.97 21.88 4.08
N ALA A 245 11.60 22.10 5.24
CA ALA A 245 11.51 23.38 5.96
C ALA A 245 12.13 24.54 5.16
N ILE A 246 13.17 24.27 4.36
CA ILE A 246 13.83 25.27 3.50
C ILE A 246 13.07 25.49 2.18
N LEU A 247 12.38 24.47 1.66
CA LEU A 247 11.69 24.48 0.36
C LEU A 247 10.15 24.57 0.45
N ASP A 248 9.58 24.82 1.63
CA ASP A 248 8.12 24.84 1.89
C ASP A 248 7.38 23.58 1.40
N ILE A 249 8.02 22.42 1.54
CA ILE A 249 7.39 21.13 1.21
C ILE A 249 6.80 20.55 2.51
N THR A 250 5.51 20.25 2.54
CA THR A 250 4.91 19.54 3.69
C THR A 250 4.96 18.04 3.43
N VAL A 251 5.50 17.28 4.37
CA VAL A 251 5.59 15.81 4.29
C VAL A 251 4.68 15.19 5.33
N GLY A 252 3.73 14.37 4.88
CA GLY A 252 2.82 13.64 5.76
C GLY A 252 3.50 12.40 6.33
N HIS A 253 4.15 12.51 7.49
CA HIS A 253 4.79 11.36 8.16
C HIS A 253 3.77 10.26 8.49
N ALA A 254 2.56 10.61 8.93
CA ALA A 254 1.48 9.65 9.13
C ALA A 254 1.07 8.94 7.83
N ALA A 255 1.10 9.64 6.68
CA ALA A 255 0.82 9.02 5.38
C ALA A 255 1.88 7.97 5.02
N HIS A 256 3.16 8.28 5.22
CA HIS A 256 4.27 7.35 4.98
C HIS A 256 4.17 6.12 5.88
N PHE A 257 3.89 6.35 7.17
CA PHE A 257 3.70 5.26 8.14
C PHE A 257 2.52 4.37 7.75
N GLY A 258 1.35 4.94 7.47
CA GLY A 258 0.15 4.18 7.10
C GLY A 258 0.34 3.35 5.83
N GLY A 259 0.92 3.94 4.79
CA GLY A 259 1.20 3.22 3.55
C GLY A 259 2.23 2.11 3.73
N GLY A 260 3.30 2.39 4.48
CA GLY A 260 4.32 1.43 4.86
C GLY A 260 3.75 0.26 5.66
N LEU A 261 2.94 0.52 6.69
CA LEU A 261 2.30 -0.50 7.52
C LEU A 261 1.44 -1.45 6.68
N VAL A 262 0.64 -0.92 5.74
CA VAL A 262 -0.14 -1.74 4.81
C VAL A 262 0.77 -2.62 3.97
N GLY A 263 1.84 -2.07 3.40
CA GLY A 263 2.79 -2.83 2.58
C GLY A 263 3.51 -3.93 3.36
N PHE A 264 3.88 -3.65 4.60
CA PHE A 264 4.49 -4.60 5.53
C PHE A 264 3.54 -5.75 5.88
N LEU A 265 2.32 -5.44 6.32
CA LEU A 265 1.33 -6.46 6.69
C LEU A 265 0.91 -7.30 5.48
N PHE A 266 0.71 -6.67 4.32
CA PHE A 266 0.41 -7.40 3.09
C PHE A 266 1.59 -8.28 2.65
N GLY A 267 2.82 -7.80 2.83
CA GLY A 267 4.04 -8.59 2.63
C GLY A 267 4.08 -9.84 3.51
N ILE A 268 3.79 -9.72 4.81
CA ILE A 268 3.73 -10.88 5.72
C ILE A 268 2.57 -11.81 5.32
N GLY A 269 1.41 -11.28 4.95
CA GLY A 269 0.30 -12.06 4.42
C GLY A 269 0.70 -12.86 3.17
N MET A 270 1.53 -12.27 2.30
CA MET A 270 1.98 -12.86 1.05
C MET A 270 3.15 -13.84 1.13
N PHE A 271 4.11 -13.58 2.01
CA PHE A 271 5.36 -14.34 2.10
C PHE A 271 5.48 -15.16 3.38
N GLY A 272 4.72 -14.81 4.41
CA GLY A 272 4.84 -15.35 5.75
C GLY A 272 5.92 -14.66 6.58
N CYS A 273 6.19 -15.20 7.77
CA CYS A 273 7.09 -14.58 8.74
C CYS A 273 8.57 -14.75 8.32
N PRO A 274 9.36 -13.67 8.29
CA PRO A 274 10.81 -13.72 8.03
C PRO A 274 11.56 -14.18 9.29
N CYS A 275 11.45 -15.46 9.64
CA CYS A 275 12.18 -16.04 10.78
C CYS A 275 12.94 -17.31 10.38
N PRO A 276 14.14 -17.54 10.94
CA PRO A 276 14.81 -18.83 10.83
C PRO A 276 13.93 -19.87 11.53
N CYS A 277 13.32 -20.77 10.75
CA CYS A 277 12.39 -21.74 11.28
C CYS A 277 13.14 -23.04 11.65
N PRO A 278 12.86 -23.63 12.82
CA PRO A 278 13.38 -24.94 13.18
C PRO A 278 12.82 -26.02 12.22
N SER A 279 13.62 -27.05 11.93
CA SER A 279 13.39 -28.06 10.87
C SER A 279 12.23 -29.04 11.12
N ASN A 280 11.26 -28.70 11.97
CA ASN A 280 10.17 -29.59 12.36
C ASN A 280 8.90 -29.40 11.50
N ASN A 281 8.04 -30.42 11.44
CA ASN A 281 6.77 -30.46 10.69
C ASN A 281 5.81 -29.31 11.01
N ASN A 282 5.99 -28.61 12.13
CA ASN A 282 5.17 -27.44 12.51
C ASN A 282 5.48 -26.16 11.69
N TYR A 283 6.49 -26.18 10.81
CA TYR A 283 6.87 -25.04 9.96
C TYR A 283 5.70 -24.50 9.11
N CYS A 284 4.96 -25.41 8.45
CA CYS A 284 3.86 -25.01 7.57
C CYS A 284 2.73 -24.32 8.36
N ASN A 285 2.46 -24.80 9.58
CA ASN A 285 1.42 -24.25 10.46
C ASN A 285 1.79 -22.85 10.97
N TYR A 286 3.05 -22.63 11.37
CA TYR A 286 3.50 -21.32 11.83
C TYR A 286 3.46 -20.26 10.72
N GLN A 287 3.94 -20.61 9.52
CA GLN A 287 3.89 -19.73 8.36
C GLN A 287 2.45 -19.39 7.97
N MET A 288 1.54 -20.37 8.02
CA MET A 288 0.12 -20.14 7.76
C MET A 288 -0.52 -19.23 8.80
N ALA A 289 -0.24 -19.45 10.08
CA ALA A 289 -0.74 -18.60 11.17
C ALA A 289 -0.28 -17.14 11.00
N CYS A 290 1.01 -16.90 10.74
CA CYS A 290 1.54 -15.57 10.46
C CYS A 290 0.78 -14.84 9.34
N ARG A 291 0.48 -15.55 8.25
CA ARG A 291 -0.23 -14.97 7.11
C ARG A 291 -1.63 -14.52 7.48
N TRP A 292 -2.40 -15.38 8.15
CA TRP A 292 -3.77 -15.07 8.59
C TRP A 292 -3.80 -13.95 9.62
N ILE A 293 -2.87 -13.96 10.57
CA ILE A 293 -2.72 -12.89 11.56
C ILE A 293 -2.43 -11.55 10.86
N ALA A 294 -1.52 -11.53 9.88
CA ALA A 294 -1.21 -10.31 9.14
C ALA A 294 -2.42 -9.78 8.34
N PHE A 295 -3.18 -10.65 7.67
CA PHE A 295 -4.41 -10.24 6.98
C PHE A 295 -5.50 -9.81 7.94
N LEU A 296 -5.61 -10.42 9.13
CA LEU A 296 -6.54 -9.99 10.17
C LEU A 296 -6.18 -8.60 10.67
N PHE A 297 -4.90 -8.33 10.98
CA PHE A 297 -4.45 -6.99 11.36
C PHE A 297 -4.67 -5.97 10.25
N LEU A 298 -4.44 -6.33 8.99
CA LEU A 298 -4.71 -5.46 7.86
C LEU A 298 -6.21 -5.15 7.73
N PHE A 299 -7.07 -6.14 7.91
CA PHE A 299 -8.53 -5.97 7.92
C PHE A 299 -8.97 -5.05 9.08
N ILE A 300 -8.50 -5.31 10.29
CA ILE A 300 -8.77 -4.47 11.47
C ILE A 300 -8.30 -3.04 11.21
N TYR A 301 -7.10 -2.86 10.67
CA TYR A 301 -6.57 -1.54 10.32
C TYR A 301 -7.52 -0.78 9.39
N PHE A 302 -7.96 -1.37 8.29
CA PHE A 302 -8.88 -0.71 7.37
C PHE A 302 -10.25 -0.47 8.01
N VAL A 303 -10.82 -1.45 8.72
CA VAL A 303 -12.12 -1.28 9.38
C VAL A 303 -12.06 -0.15 10.40
N VAL A 304 -11.06 -0.14 11.29
CA VAL A 304 -10.91 0.87 12.33
C VAL A 304 -10.66 2.25 11.71
N THR A 305 -9.71 2.38 10.80
CA THR A 305 -9.37 3.69 10.21
C THR A 305 -10.49 4.25 9.33
N PHE A 306 -11.20 3.39 8.59
CA PHE A 306 -12.36 3.80 7.80
C PHE A 306 -13.56 4.16 8.68
N THR A 307 -13.79 3.40 9.76
CA THR A 307 -14.82 3.72 10.76
C THR A 307 -14.52 5.05 11.41
N ILE A 308 -13.29 5.27 11.86
CA ILE A 308 -12.85 6.57 12.41
C ILE A 308 -13.04 7.68 11.38
N PHE A 309 -12.66 7.44 10.11
CA PHE A 309 -12.81 8.41 9.04
C PHE A 309 -14.26 8.89 8.90
N PHE A 310 -15.27 8.04 9.07
CA PHE A 310 -16.68 8.44 9.00
C PHE A 310 -17.27 8.90 10.33
N LEU A 311 -16.86 8.31 11.46
CA LEU A 311 -17.50 8.52 12.77
C LEU A 311 -16.88 9.63 13.60
N MET A 312 -15.58 9.89 13.46
CA MET A 312 -14.98 11.01 14.20
C MET A 312 -15.34 12.31 13.49
N ASP A 313 -16.26 13.09 14.06
CA ASP A 313 -16.62 14.43 13.60
C ASP A 313 -15.46 15.41 13.78
N ALA A 314 -14.38 15.27 12.99
CA ALA A 314 -13.16 16.09 13.03
C ALA A 314 -12.93 16.80 14.39
N PRO A 315 -12.87 16.08 15.53
CA PRO A 315 -13.23 16.70 16.80
C PRO A 315 -11.99 17.25 17.49
N PHE A 316 -11.15 18.06 16.83
CA PHE A 316 -9.91 18.56 17.46
C PHE A 316 -9.44 19.93 17.00
N VAL A 317 -10.34 20.86 16.69
CA VAL A 317 -9.90 22.20 16.34
C VAL A 317 -10.86 23.26 16.86
N LYS A 318 -10.52 23.79 18.04
CA LYS A 318 -10.82 25.19 18.31
C LYS A 318 -10.05 26.02 17.29
N TRP A 319 -10.79 26.79 16.52
CA TRP A 319 -10.28 27.90 15.73
C TRP A 319 -9.72 28.92 16.71
N THR A 320 -8.41 29.12 16.70
CA THR A 320 -7.78 30.30 17.30
C THR A 320 -7.00 31.00 16.23
#